data_AF-B4WY24-F1
#
_entry.id   AF-B4WY24-F1
#
_cell.length_a   1.000
_cell.length_b   1.000
_cell.length_c   1.000
_cell.angle_alpha   90.00
_cell.angle_beta   90.00
_cell.angle_gamma   90.00
#
_symmetry.space_group_name_H-M   'P 1'
#
loop_
_entity.id
_entity.type
_entity.pdbx_description
1 polymer ?
#
loop_
_entity_poly.entity_id
_entity_poly.type
_entity_poly.pdbx_seq_one_letter_code
_entity_poly.pdbx_strand_id
1 'polypeptide(L)'
;MAAKKKTAAKASSATAARKVKTITEPMNKTQIINQISETTGLTKKDVNAVFDELGDIMEGHLKKRGAGQFTLPGLLKIVTQKKPATKARKGINPFTGEATTFAAKPARTMVKVRPLKKLKDMTA
;
A
#
# COMPACT_ATOMS: atom_id res chain seq x y z
N MET A 1 -17.67 -11.67 50.57
CA MET A 1 -18.27 -12.54 49.55
C MET A 1 -18.31 -11.81 48.22
N ALA A 2 -17.57 -12.33 47.24
CA ALA A 2 -17.52 -11.82 45.89
C ALA A 2 -18.83 -12.15 45.15
N ALA A 3 -19.40 -11.16 44.46
CA ALA A 3 -20.49 -11.39 43.51
C ALA A 3 -20.14 -10.70 42.19
N LYS A 4 -19.69 -11.53 41.25
CA LYS A 4 -19.56 -11.26 39.81
C LYS A 4 -20.83 -10.61 39.27
N LYS A 5 -20.67 -9.53 38.50
CA LYS A 5 -21.54 -9.27 37.33
C LYS A 5 -20.66 -8.89 36.14
N LYS A 6 -20.23 -9.92 35.40
CA LYS A 6 -19.74 -9.78 34.02
C LYS A 6 -20.95 -9.42 33.16
N THR A 7 -21.07 -8.17 32.76
CA THR A 7 -21.94 -7.78 31.65
C THR A 7 -21.13 -7.84 30.37
N ALA A 8 -21.45 -8.85 29.57
CA ALA A 8 -20.93 -9.06 28.23
C ALA A 8 -21.12 -7.80 27.37
N ALA A 9 -20.03 -7.20 26.92
CA ALA A 9 -20.06 -6.16 25.91
C ALA A 9 -20.50 -6.81 24.58
N LYS A 10 -21.71 -6.47 24.20
CA LYS A 10 -22.38 -6.79 22.96
C LYS A 10 -21.51 -6.35 21.78
N ALA A 11 -20.96 -7.32 21.06
CA ALA A 11 -20.38 -7.11 19.73
C ALA A 11 -21.51 -6.63 18.80
N SER A 12 -21.57 -5.32 18.57
CA SER A 12 -22.40 -4.75 17.50
C SER A 12 -21.57 -4.71 16.23
N SER A 13 -21.73 -5.76 15.44
CA SER A 13 -21.56 -5.76 14.00
C SER A 13 -22.26 -4.54 13.39
N ALA A 14 -21.47 -3.62 12.83
CA ALA A 14 -21.97 -2.56 11.98
C ALA A 14 -21.07 -2.39 10.77
N THR A 15 -21.06 -3.42 9.91
CA THR A 15 -20.73 -3.28 8.49
C THR A 15 -21.91 -2.56 7.81
N ALA A 16 -22.16 -1.31 8.21
CA ALA A 16 -23.00 -0.42 7.44
C ALA A 16 -22.12 0.14 6.31
N ALA A 17 -22.47 -0.16 5.07
CA ALA A 17 -21.86 0.40 3.87
C ALA A 17 -21.96 1.93 3.93
N ARG A 18 -20.91 2.56 4.45
CA ARG A 18 -20.85 4.00 4.63
C ARG A 18 -20.56 4.63 3.28
N LYS A 19 -21.42 5.57 2.85
CA LYS A 19 -21.19 6.36 1.62
C LYS A 19 -19.84 7.08 1.75
N VAL A 20 -18.89 6.70 0.90
CA VAL A 20 -17.58 7.33 0.84
C VAL A 20 -17.78 8.73 0.28
N LYS A 21 -17.57 9.76 1.10
CA LYS A 21 -17.56 11.14 0.65
C LYS A 21 -16.30 11.38 -0.18
N THR A 22 -16.44 12.14 -1.27
CA THR A 22 -15.30 12.56 -2.08
C THR A 22 -14.35 13.41 -1.24
N ILE A 23 -13.10 12.98 -1.16
CA ILE A 23 -12.03 13.71 -0.48
C ILE A 23 -11.40 14.63 -1.53
N THR A 24 -11.56 15.95 -1.37
CA THR A 24 -11.10 16.96 -2.33
C THR A 24 -9.67 17.41 -2.11
N GLU A 25 -9.14 17.26 -0.89
CA GLU A 25 -7.76 17.62 -0.53
C GLU A 25 -6.96 16.37 -0.14
N PRO A 26 -5.67 16.29 -0.51
CA PRO A 26 -4.84 15.15 -0.17
C PRO A 26 -4.71 15.02 1.36
N MET A 27 -5.11 13.88 1.90
CA MET A 27 -4.98 13.64 3.34
C MET A 27 -3.54 13.33 3.75
N ASN A 28 -3.10 13.93 4.85
CA ASN A 28 -1.82 13.62 5.50
C ASN A 28 -1.88 12.30 6.27
N LYS A 29 -0.72 11.66 6.53
CA LYS A 29 -0.62 10.37 7.26
C LYS A 29 -1.46 10.34 8.54
N THR A 30 -1.41 11.42 9.33
CA THR A 30 -2.16 11.57 10.58
C THR A 30 -3.67 11.65 10.36
N GLN A 31 -4.13 12.28 9.28
CA GLN A 31 -5.57 12.41 8.97
C GLN A 31 -6.16 11.05 8.57
N ILE A 32 -5.42 10.24 7.81
CA ILE A 32 -5.83 8.86 7.46
C ILE A 32 -5.99 8.00 8.72
N ILE A 33 -5.00 8.06 9.64
CA ILE A 33 -5.05 7.32 10.90
C ILE A 33 -6.24 7.78 11.76
N ASN A 34 -6.50 9.08 11.83
CA ASN A 34 -7.65 9.62 12.57
C ASN A 34 -8.97 9.15 11.95
N GLN A 35 -9.14 9.24 10.62
CA GLN A 35 -10.37 8.82 9.95
C GLN A 35 -10.63 7.31 10.13
N ILE A 36 -9.58 6.48 10.08
CA ILE A 36 -9.69 5.04 10.35
C ILE A 36 -10.08 4.81 11.81
N SER A 37 -9.39 5.45 12.76
CA SER A 37 -9.68 5.35 14.20
C SER A 37 -11.12 5.75 14.52
N GLU A 38 -11.61 6.87 13.96
CA GLU A 38 -13.00 7.33 14.10
C GLU A 38 -14.00 6.36 13.46
N THR A 39 -13.60 5.70 12.37
CA THR A 39 -14.48 4.82 11.59
C THR A 39 -14.61 3.44 12.18
N THR A 40 -13.51 2.86 12.66
CA THR A 40 -13.43 1.50 13.19
C THR A 40 -13.54 1.45 14.71
N GLY A 41 -13.46 2.60 15.39
CA GLY A 41 -13.44 2.69 16.85
C GLY A 41 -12.15 2.17 17.48
N LEU A 42 -11.11 1.91 16.68
CA LEU A 42 -9.81 1.43 17.17
C LEU A 42 -8.98 2.58 17.73
N THR A 43 -8.12 2.31 18.70
CA THR A 43 -7.21 3.34 19.18
C THR A 43 -6.17 3.67 18.12
N LYS A 44 -5.64 4.89 18.11
CA LYS A 44 -4.58 5.30 17.16
C LYS A 44 -3.33 4.41 17.27
N LYS A 45 -3.09 3.83 18.45
CA LYS A 45 -1.99 2.89 18.68
C LYS A 45 -2.22 1.58 17.92
N ASP A 46 -3.42 1.03 18.00
CA ASP A 46 -3.78 -0.20 17.29
C ASP A 46 -3.76 0.00 15.78
N VAL A 47 -4.24 1.15 15.29
CA VAL A 47 -4.20 1.48 13.86
C VAL A 47 -2.75 1.58 13.36
N ASN A 48 -1.85 2.22 14.12
CA ASN A 48 -0.43 2.26 13.77
C ASN A 48 0.19 0.86 13.77
N ALA A 49 -0.09 0.04 14.80
CA ALA A 49 0.41 -1.33 14.87
C ALA A 49 -0.03 -2.18 13.66
N VAL A 50 -1.27 -2.01 13.18
CA VAL A 50 -1.75 -2.68 11.96
C VAL A 50 -0.96 -2.23 10.73
N PHE A 51 -0.66 -0.93 10.59
CA PHE A 51 0.13 -0.44 9.47
C PHE A 51 1.59 -0.90 9.53
N ASP A 52 2.17 -0.98 10.72
CA ASP A 52 3.55 -1.44 10.94
C ASP A 52 3.67 -2.94 10.60
N GLU A 53 2.77 -3.79 11.11
CA GLU A 53 2.71 -5.23 10.76
C GLU A 53 2.46 -5.45 9.26
N LEU A 54 1.61 -4.63 8.64
CA LEU A 54 1.37 -4.71 7.19
C LEU A 54 2.64 -4.34 6.42
N GLY A 55 3.44 -3.39 6.94
CA GLY A 55 4.78 -3.06 6.45
C GLY A 55 5.75 -4.23 6.55
N ASP A 56 5.82 -4.90 7.70
CA ASP A 56 6.70 -6.04 7.93
C ASP A 56 6.36 -7.24 7.04
N ILE A 57 5.07 -7.53 6.87
CA ILE A 57 4.58 -8.55 5.93
C ILE A 57 5.00 -8.18 4.51
N MET A 58 4.84 -6.92 4.11
CA MET A 58 5.27 -6.44 2.79
C MET A 58 6.79 -6.57 2.61
N GLU A 59 7.58 -6.23 3.62
CA GLU A 59 9.03 -6.37 3.59
C GLU A 59 9.44 -7.84 3.41
N GLY A 60 8.80 -8.77 4.12
CA GLY A 60 9.00 -10.21 3.96
C GLY A 60 8.70 -10.70 2.54
N HIS A 61 7.64 -10.21 1.91
CA HIS A 61 7.26 -10.60 0.54
C HIS A 61 8.16 -9.97 -0.54
N LEU A 62 8.71 -8.78 -0.30
CA LEU A 62 9.52 -8.01 -1.25
C LEU A 62 11.03 -8.27 -1.14
N LYS A 63 11.50 -8.83 -0.02
CA LYS A 63 12.90 -9.20 0.20
C LYS A 63 13.42 -10.17 -0.86
N LYS A 64 14.76 -10.22 -1.01
CA LYS A 64 15.42 -11.20 -1.87
C LYS A 64 15.06 -12.60 -1.38
N ARG A 65 14.47 -13.43 -2.26
CA ARG A 65 13.89 -14.76 -1.99
C ARG A 65 12.45 -14.78 -1.42
N GLY A 66 11.82 -13.62 -1.22
CA GLY A 66 10.39 -13.56 -0.93
C GLY A 66 9.54 -13.94 -2.14
N ALA A 67 8.23 -14.05 -1.93
CA ALA A 67 7.27 -14.43 -2.98
C ALA A 67 7.28 -13.47 -4.19
N GLY A 68 7.84 -12.26 -4.06
CA GLY A 68 7.96 -11.28 -5.13
C GLY A 68 6.63 -10.69 -5.59
N GLN A 69 5.55 -11.06 -4.92
CA GLN A 69 4.22 -10.50 -5.09
C GLN A 69 3.54 -10.36 -3.73
N PHE A 70 2.91 -9.21 -3.51
CA PHE A 70 2.04 -8.96 -2.37
C PHE A 70 0.70 -8.47 -2.91
N THR A 71 -0.38 -9.07 -2.46
CA THR A 71 -1.72 -8.66 -2.87
C THR A 71 -2.42 -8.12 -1.64
N LEU A 72 -2.69 -6.81 -1.63
CA LEU A 72 -3.60 -6.23 -0.65
C LEU A 72 -5.03 -6.50 -1.16
N PRO A 73 -5.80 -7.36 -0.48
CA PRO A 73 -7.10 -7.80 -0.99
C PRO A 73 -8.01 -6.61 -1.30
N GLY A 74 -8.53 -6.58 -2.53
CA GLY A 74 -9.47 -5.57 -2.97
C GLY A 74 -8.90 -4.19 -3.31
N LEU A 75 -7.59 -3.95 -3.16
CA LEU A 75 -6.99 -2.66 -3.51
C LEU A 75 -5.93 -2.82 -4.61
N LEU A 76 -4.77 -3.36 -4.26
CA LEU A 76 -3.59 -3.31 -5.13
C LEU A 76 -2.75 -4.58 -5.05
N LYS A 77 -2.12 -4.91 -6.18
CA LYS A 77 -1.12 -5.97 -6.29
C LYS A 77 0.25 -5.34 -6.51
N ILE A 78 1.16 -5.56 -5.57
CA ILE A 78 2.55 -5.14 -5.64
C ILE A 78 3.36 -6.31 -6.21
N VAL A 79 4.09 -6.08 -7.30
CA VAL A 79 4.92 -7.10 -7.96
C VAL A 79 6.34 -6.58 -8.07
N THR A 80 7.32 -7.40 -7.67
CA THR A 80 8.73 -7.13 -7.96
C THR A 80 9.07 -7.65 -9.35
N GLN A 81 9.56 -6.75 -10.20
CA GLN A 81 10.02 -7.05 -11.54
C GLN A 81 11.54 -6.92 -11.58
N LYS A 82 12.23 -8.02 -11.88
CA LYS A 82 13.68 -7.98 -12.13
C LYS A 82 13.90 -7.37 -13.51
N LYS A 83 14.42 -6.15 -13.57
CA LYS A 83 14.84 -5.54 -14.83
C LYS A 83 16.26 -6.01 -15.16
N PRO A 84 16.48 -6.58 -16.36
CA PRO A 84 17.80 -7.04 -16.77
C PRO A 84 18.75 -5.84 -16.95
N ALA A 85 20.05 -6.13 -16.91
CA ALA A 85 21.07 -5.11 -17.15
C ALA A 85 20.94 -4.57 -18.59
N THR A 86 20.87 -3.25 -18.72
CA THR A 86 20.88 -2.60 -20.03
C THR A 86 22.30 -2.14 -20.31
N LYS A 87 22.88 -2.65 -21.40
CA LYS A 87 24.22 -2.27 -21.88
C LYS A 87 24.29 -0.78 -22.21
N ALA A 88 25.49 -0.23 -22.18
CA ALA A 88 25.71 1.15 -22.62
C ALA A 88 25.28 1.29 -24.09
N ARG A 89 24.50 2.33 -24.39
CA ARG A 89 24.04 2.61 -25.75
C ARG A 89 24.19 4.08 -26.07
N LYS A 90 24.61 4.39 -27.29
CA LYS A 90 24.58 5.74 -27.82
C LYS A 90 23.14 6.07 -28.19
N GLY A 91 22.63 7.22 -27.74
CA GLY A 91 21.31 7.68 -28.09
C GLY A 91 21.21 9.19 -28.01
N ILE A 92 20.22 9.74 -28.68
CA ILE A 92 19.95 11.18 -28.64
C ILE A 92 19.27 11.47 -27.31
N ASN A 93 19.79 12.44 -26.57
CA ASN A 93 19.15 12.89 -25.34
C ASN A 93 17.85 13.63 -25.72
N PRO A 94 16.66 13.13 -25.31
CA PRO A 94 15.38 13.71 -25.73
C PRO A 94 15.14 15.15 -25.23
N PHE A 95 16.02 15.69 -24.37
CA PHE A 95 15.94 17.07 -23.87
C PHE A 95 16.88 18.06 -24.57
N THR A 96 18.04 17.61 -25.06
CA THR A 96 19.07 18.50 -25.63
C THR A 96 19.43 18.19 -27.08
N GLY A 97 18.90 17.12 -27.68
CA GLY A 97 19.14 16.77 -29.08
C GLY A 97 20.56 16.28 -29.39
N GLU A 98 21.47 16.33 -28.42
CA GLU A 98 22.86 15.89 -28.58
C GLU A 98 23.00 14.38 -28.35
N ALA A 99 23.96 13.77 -29.07
CA ALA A 99 24.30 12.37 -28.94
C ALA A 99 25.03 12.12 -27.61
N THR A 100 24.33 11.52 -26.64
CA THR A 100 24.90 11.16 -25.34
C THR A 100 25.05 9.64 -25.24
N THR A 101 26.15 9.19 -24.63
CA THR A 101 26.32 7.76 -24.29
C THR A 101 25.57 7.47 -23.00
N PHE A 102 24.48 6.71 -23.07
CA PHE A 102 23.77 6.26 -21.88
C PHE A 102 24.59 5.17 -21.20
N ALA A 103 25.04 5.45 -19.97
CA ALA A 103 25.77 4.50 -19.15
C ALA A 103 24.98 3.20 -18.95
N ALA A 104 25.71 2.08 -18.82
CA ALA A 104 25.10 0.80 -18.52
C ALA A 104 24.35 0.89 -17.18
N LYS A 105 23.12 0.36 -17.15
CA LYS A 105 22.37 0.23 -15.90
C LYS A 105 22.43 -1.23 -15.44
N PRO A 106 22.91 -1.50 -14.22
CA PRO A 106 22.96 -2.86 -13.69
C PRO A 106 21.54 -3.43 -13.52
N ALA A 107 21.46 -4.75 -13.40
CA ALA A 107 20.20 -5.41 -13.12
C ALA A 107 19.63 -4.89 -11.79
N ARG A 108 18.37 -4.46 -11.81
CA ARG A 108 17.70 -3.89 -10.64
C ARG A 108 16.31 -4.47 -10.47
N THR A 109 15.93 -4.68 -9.23
CA THR A 109 14.55 -5.07 -8.89
C THR A 109 13.71 -3.81 -8.79
N MET A 110 12.68 -3.71 -9.62
CA MET A 110 11.72 -2.61 -9.60
C MET A 110 10.41 -3.08 -8.98
N VAL A 111 9.85 -2.29 -8.08
CA VAL A 111 8.52 -2.54 -7.53
C VAL A 111 7.48 -1.90 -8.45
N LYS A 112 6.48 -2.67 -8.89
CA LYS A 112 5.35 -2.17 -9.69
C LYS A 112 4.05 -2.43 -8.94
N VAL A 113 3.32 -1.37 -8.64
CA VAL A 113 1.98 -1.45 -8.05
C VAL A 113 0.95 -1.50 -9.18
N ARG A 114 0.10 -2.51 -9.19
CA ARG A 114 -0.99 -2.69 -10.14
C ARG A 114 -2.33 -2.54 -9.42
N PRO A 115 -3.22 -1.64 -9.87
CA PRO A 115 -4.56 -1.53 -9.29
C PRO A 115 -5.41 -2.75 -9.68
N LEU A 116 -6.14 -3.29 -8.71
CA LEU A 116 -7.12 -4.35 -8.94
C LEU A 116 -8.44 -3.76 -9.45
N LYS A 117 -9.37 -4.65 -9.85
CA LYS A 117 -10.68 -4.28 -10.42
C LYS A 117 -11.43 -3.27 -9.56
N LYS A 118 -11.53 -3.51 -8.24
CA LYS A 118 -12.22 -2.61 -7.31
C LYS A 118 -11.72 -1.16 -7.32
N LEU A 119 -10.41 -0.92 -7.45
CA LEU A 119 -9.87 0.45 -7.54
C LEU A 119 -10.18 1.11 -8.89
N LYS A 120 -10.18 0.33 -9.97
CA LYS A 120 -10.52 0.86 -11.31
C LYS A 120 -12.00 1.23 -11.39
N ASP A 121 -12.85 0.42 -10.77
CA ASP A 121 -14.30 0.65 -10.73
C ASP A 121 -14.68 1.85 -9.84
N MET A 122 -13.79 2.31 -8.94
CA MET A 122 -14.02 3.52 -8.11
C MET A 122 -13.77 4.83 -8.84
N THR A 123 -13.06 4.79 -9.98
CA THR A 123 -12.69 5.97 -10.78
C THR A 123 -13.45 6.05 -12.10
N ALA A 124 -14.18 5.00 -12.47
CA ALA A 124 -15.07 4.95 -13.63
C ALA A 124 -16.48 5.38 -13.23
#